data_AF-D1AGS7-F1
#
_entry.id   AF-D1AGS7-F1
#
_cell.length_a   1.000
_cell.length_b   1.000
_cell.length_c   1.000
_cell.angle_alpha   90.00
_cell.angle_beta   90.00
_cell.angle_gamma   90.00
#
_symmetry.space_group_name_H-M   'P 1'
#
loop_
_entity.id
_entity.type
_entity.pdbx_description
1 polymer ?
#
loop_
_entity_poly.entity_id
_entity_poly.type
_entity_poly.pdbx_seq_one_letter_code
_entity_poly.pdbx_strand_id
1 'polypeptide(L)'
;MENNNVKSLYLTLFILSIIETVFLILPILCLLAIFFDIAIFIIIMILKTRFPKGTLMPSGLKFLLISCIIHFISAVLSGISTVLGFIIAYEAGYAFSNLVLLPLNIVYILGLIASLVLMIISCIKIYKEYTAIN
;
A
#
# COMPACT_ATOMS: atom_id res chain seq x y z
N MET A 1 -22.59 -17.21 -11.67
CA MET A 1 -22.60 -15.80 -11.19
C MET A 1 -21.54 -15.54 -10.15
N GLU A 2 -21.39 -16.38 -9.12
CA GLU A 2 -20.43 -16.14 -8.03
C GLU A 2 -18.95 -16.12 -8.49
N ASN A 3 -18.54 -17.04 -9.36
CA ASN A 3 -17.19 -17.02 -9.97
C ASN A 3 -16.92 -15.75 -10.79
N ASN A 4 -17.91 -15.23 -11.53
CA ASN A 4 -17.75 -14.00 -12.30
C ASN A 4 -17.51 -12.80 -11.37
N ASN A 5 -18.19 -12.76 -10.22
CA ASN A 5 -18.01 -11.70 -9.23
C ASN A 5 -16.62 -11.79 -8.57
N VAL A 6 -16.17 -12.99 -8.19
CA VAL A 6 -14.82 -13.21 -7.63
C VAL A 6 -13.74 -12.83 -8.65
N LYS A 7 -13.90 -13.27 -9.90
CA LYS A 7 -12.99 -12.94 -11.02
C LYS A 7 -12.92 -11.44 -11.28
N SER A 8 -14.07 -10.75 -11.22
CA SER A 8 -14.12 -9.29 -11.33
C SER A 8 -13.39 -8.60 -10.19
N LEU A 9 -13.54 -9.05 -8.94
CA LEU A 9 -12.83 -8.47 -7.79
C LEU A 9 -11.32 -8.65 -7.90
N TYR A 10 -10.86 -9.81 -8.38
CA TYR A 10 -9.45 -10.05 -8.70
C TYR A 10 -8.92 -9.09 -9.76
N LEU A 11 -9.69 -8.85 -10.83
CA LEU A 11 -9.32 -7.89 -11.86
C LEU A 11 -9.28 -6.45 -11.31
N THR A 12 -10.25 -6.09 -10.46
CA THR A 12 -10.25 -4.78 -9.78
C THR A 12 -9.01 -4.61 -8.91
N LEU A 13 -8.65 -5.62 -8.12
CA LEU A 13 -7.44 -5.60 -7.30
C LEU A 13 -6.18 -5.44 -8.16
N PHE A 14 -6.09 -6.16 -9.28
CA PHE A 14 -4.98 -6.03 -10.21
C PHE A 14 -4.84 -4.59 -10.75
N ILE A 15 -5.95 -3.99 -11.20
CA ILE A 15 -5.96 -2.62 -11.73
C ILE A 15 -5.57 -1.62 -10.64
N LEU A 16 -6.16 -1.72 -9.44
CA LEU A 16 -5.84 -0.83 -8.32
C LEU A 16 -4.38 -0.96 -7.90
N SER A 17 -3.83 -2.17 -7.90
CA SER A 17 -2.41 -2.41 -7.57
C SER A 17 -1.47 -1.75 -8.59
N ILE A 18 -1.82 -1.77 -9.89
CA ILE A 18 -1.06 -1.05 -10.93
C ILE A 18 -1.13 0.46 -10.70
N ILE A 19 -2.31 1.00 -10.43
CA ILE A 19 -2.49 2.44 -10.17
C ILE A 19 -1.66 2.85 -8.95
N GLU A 20 -1.77 2.09 -7.85
CA GLU A 20 -1.01 2.37 -6.64
C GLU A 20 0.51 2.29 -6.88
N THR A 21 0.99 1.30 -7.64
CA THR A 21 2.40 1.21 -8.04
C THR A 21 2.88 2.48 -8.73
N VAL A 22 2.09 3.02 -9.66
CA VAL A 22 2.43 4.26 -10.37
C VAL A 22 2.49 5.44 -9.41
N PHE A 23 1.56 5.52 -8.46
CA PHE A 23 1.50 6.60 -7.47
C PHE A 23 2.63 6.50 -6.44
N LEU A 24 3.07 5.30 -6.06
CA LEU A 24 4.22 5.07 -5.19
C LEU A 24 5.54 5.50 -5.84
N ILE A 25 5.66 5.37 -7.16
CA ILE A 25 6.85 5.81 -7.91
C ILE A 25 6.89 7.33 -8.06
N LEU A 26 5.74 8.00 -8.08
CA LEU A 26 5.62 9.46 -8.24
C LEU A 26 5.61 10.15 -6.86
N PRO A 27 6.71 10.77 -6.41
CA PRO A 27 6.84 11.23 -5.02
C PRO A 27 5.76 12.23 -4.58
N ILE A 28 5.29 13.07 -5.52
CA ILE A 28 4.24 14.08 -5.28
C ILE A 28 2.87 13.43 -5.05
N LEU A 29 2.62 12.25 -5.60
CA LEU A 29 1.33 11.56 -5.52
C LEU A 29 1.31 10.42 -4.50
N CYS A 30 2.44 10.15 -3.84
CA CYS A 30 2.61 9.02 -2.92
C CYS A 30 1.68 9.07 -1.69
N LEU A 31 1.27 10.27 -1.25
CA LEU A 31 0.25 10.41 -0.19
C LEU A 31 -1.16 10.03 -0.66
N LEU A 32 -1.46 10.23 -1.95
CA LEU A 32 -2.75 9.83 -2.53
C LEU A 32 -2.85 8.30 -2.66
N ALA A 33 -1.72 7.58 -2.73
CA ALA A 33 -1.69 6.12 -2.76
C ALA A 33 -2.36 5.49 -1.51
N ILE A 34 -2.43 6.20 -0.37
CA ILE A 34 -3.11 5.72 0.85
C ILE A 34 -4.61 5.46 0.61
N PHE A 35 -5.27 6.24 -0.25
CA PHE A 35 -6.68 6.00 -0.58
C PHE A 35 -6.86 4.68 -1.35
N PHE A 36 -5.85 4.29 -2.14
CA PHE A 36 -5.84 3.02 -2.85
C PHE A 36 -5.58 1.86 -1.88
N ASP A 37 -4.69 2.00 -0.89
CA ASP A 37 -4.50 1.00 0.18
C ASP A 37 -5.83 0.64 0.86
N ILE A 38 -6.63 1.67 1.19
CA ILE A 38 -7.92 1.50 1.85
C ILE A 38 -8.91 0.77 0.92
N ALA A 39 -8.97 1.18 -0.35
CA ALA A 39 -9.84 0.53 -1.33
C ALA A 39 -9.46 -0.95 -1.53
N ILE A 40 -8.17 -1.23 -1.66
CA ILE A 40 -7.62 -2.58 -1.79
C ILE A 40 -7.96 -3.41 -0.55
N PHE A 41 -7.75 -2.87 0.66
CA PHE A 41 -8.09 -3.54 1.91
C PHE A 41 -9.57 -3.94 1.96
N ILE A 42 -10.48 -3.01 1.64
CA ILE A 42 -11.92 -3.26 1.63
C ILE A 42 -12.26 -4.38 0.63
N ILE A 43 -11.70 -4.34 -0.58
CA ILE A 43 -11.95 -5.36 -1.60
C ILE A 43 -11.40 -6.72 -1.15
N ILE A 44 -10.22 -6.80 -0.54
CA ILE A 44 -9.67 -8.04 0.01
C ILE A 44 -10.59 -8.59 1.11
N MET A 45 -11.13 -7.73 1.98
CA MET A 45 -12.09 -8.15 3.02
C MET A 45 -13.38 -8.70 2.40
N ILE A 46 -13.93 -8.03 1.39
CA ILE A 46 -15.11 -8.53 0.65
C ILE A 46 -14.79 -9.89 0.01
N LEU A 47 -13.65 -10.01 -0.65
CA LEU A 47 -13.21 -11.24 -1.32
C LEU A 47 -13.02 -12.38 -0.31
N LYS A 48 -12.50 -12.10 0.88
CA LYS A 48 -12.33 -13.08 1.97
C LYS A 48 -13.66 -13.68 2.42
N THR A 49 -14.76 -12.93 2.38
CA THR A 49 -16.10 -13.47 2.71
C THR A 49 -16.60 -14.50 1.70
N ARG A 50 -16.00 -14.55 0.50
CA ARG A 50 -16.35 -15.47 -0.58
C ARG A 50 -15.52 -16.75 -0.57
N PHE A 51 -14.46 -16.82 0.24
CA PHE A 51 -13.68 -18.04 0.38
C PHE A 51 -14.34 -19.03 1.35
N PRO A 52 -14.27 -20.35 1.09
CA PRO A 52 -14.73 -21.34 2.05
C PRO A 52 -14.02 -21.19 3.40
N LYS A 53 -14.72 -21.50 4.49
CA LYS A 53 -14.14 -21.46 5.84
C LYS A 53 -12.93 -22.40 5.90
N GLY A 54 -11.80 -21.90 6.42
CA GLY A 54 -10.55 -22.66 6.53
C GLY A 54 -9.67 -22.63 5.27
N THR A 55 -10.12 -22.00 4.17
CA THR A 55 -9.25 -21.80 3.00
C THR A 55 -8.18 -20.75 3.30
N LEU A 56 -6.92 -21.09 3.03
CA LEU A 56 -5.82 -20.14 3.16
C LEU A 56 -5.95 -19.05 2.09
N MET A 57 -5.75 -17.80 2.50
CA MET A 57 -5.75 -16.68 1.57
C MET A 57 -4.65 -16.86 0.51
N PRO A 58 -4.99 -16.69 -0.78
CA PRO A 58 -4.03 -16.77 -1.88
C PRO A 58 -2.84 -15.83 -1.69
N SER A 59 -1.69 -16.24 -2.21
CA SER A 59 -0.42 -15.56 -1.94
C SER A 59 -0.38 -14.13 -2.51
N GLY A 60 -0.98 -13.90 -3.68
CA GLY A 60 -1.06 -12.58 -4.31
C GLY A 60 -1.79 -11.59 -3.41
N LEU A 61 -2.95 -11.99 -2.88
CA LEU A 61 -3.70 -11.17 -1.93
C LEU A 61 -2.92 -10.90 -0.63
N LYS A 62 -2.15 -11.89 -0.15
CA LYS A 62 -1.33 -11.73 1.08
C LYS A 62 -0.23 -10.69 0.87
N PHE A 63 0.53 -10.81 -0.21
CA PHE A 63 1.57 -9.86 -0.54
C PHE A 63 1.00 -8.47 -0.80
N LEU A 64 -0.15 -8.37 -1.47
CA LEU A 64 -0.84 -7.10 -1.68
C LEU A 64 -1.21 -6.45 -0.34
N LEU A 65 -1.84 -7.20 0.56
CA LEU A 65 -2.22 -6.69 1.87
C LEU A 65 -1.01 -6.23 2.70
N ILE A 66 0.08 -7.02 2.71
CA ILE A 66 1.31 -6.66 3.43
C ILE A 66 1.93 -5.39 2.83
N SER A 67 1.93 -5.26 1.51
CA SER A 67 2.39 -4.07 0.80
C SER A 67 1.65 -2.82 1.26
N CYS A 68 0.32 -2.85 1.20
CA CYS A 68 -0.52 -1.73 1.60
C CYS A 68 -0.32 -1.37 3.09
N ILE A 69 -0.17 -2.36 3.96
CA ILE A 69 0.11 -2.12 5.39
C ILE A 69 1.45 -1.41 5.58
N ILE A 70 2.49 -1.83 4.86
CA ILE A 70 3.81 -1.20 4.95
C ILE A 70 3.75 0.23 4.43
N HIS A 71 3.09 0.48 3.30
CA HIS A 71 2.94 1.83 2.77
C HIS A 71 2.16 2.73 3.73
N PHE A 72 1.00 2.27 4.21
CA PHE A 72 0.18 2.98 5.17
C PHE A 72 0.97 3.37 6.44
N ILE A 73 1.63 2.40 7.08
CA ILE A 73 2.44 2.66 8.29
C ILE A 73 3.55 3.65 7.99
N SER A 74 4.24 3.48 6.86
CA SER A 74 5.35 4.38 6.47
C SER A 74 4.85 5.81 6.25
N ALA A 75 3.70 5.98 5.61
CA ALA A 75 3.10 7.29 5.39
C ALA A 75 2.63 7.94 6.70
N VAL A 76 2.00 7.18 7.60
CA VAL A 76 1.60 7.67 8.94
C VAL A 76 2.82 8.10 9.76
N LEU A 77 3.86 7.27 9.81
CA LEU A 77 5.11 7.60 10.50
C LEU A 77 5.75 8.86 9.91
N SER A 78 5.80 8.98 8.58
CA SER A 78 6.31 10.18 7.90
C SER A 78 5.51 11.44 8.27
N GLY A 79 4.17 11.35 8.31
CA GLY A 79 3.30 12.44 8.72
C GLY A 79 3.54 12.88 10.16
N ILE A 80 3.54 11.96 11.12
CA ILE A 80 3.81 12.23 12.55
C ILE A 80 5.18 12.91 12.70
N SER A 81 6.18 12.39 11.99
CA SER A 81 7.55 12.88 12.07
C SER A 81 7.71 14.28 11.50
N THR A 82 6.99 14.58 10.41
CA THR A 82 6.94 15.93 9.83
C THR A 82 6.33 16.92 10.82
N VAL A 83 5.24 16.56 11.49
CA VAL A 83 4.58 17.40 12.51
C VAL A 83 5.50 17.63 13.71
N LEU A 84 6.09 16.57 14.26
CA LEU A 84 7.02 16.68 15.40
C LEU A 84 8.26 17.51 15.05
N GLY A 85 8.82 17.30 13.86
CA GLY A 85 9.94 18.10 13.37
C GLY A 85 9.57 19.59 13.28
N PHE A 86 8.33 19.91 12.91
CA PHE A 86 7.86 21.29 12.79
C PHE A 86 7.76 21.96 14.16
N ILE A 87 7.17 21.25 15.13
CA ILE A 87 7.06 21.72 16.52
C ILE A 87 8.46 22.00 17.10
N ILE A 88 9.39 21.06 16.97
CA ILE A 88 10.75 21.19 17.51
C ILE A 88 11.49 22.36 16.85
N ALA A 89 11.43 22.49 15.52
CA ALA A 89 12.09 23.58 14.82
C ALA A 89 11.53 24.95 15.22
N TYR A 90 10.20 25.05 15.36
CA TYR A 90 9.52 26.25 15.81
C TYR A 90 9.95 26.64 17.24
N GLU A 91 9.93 25.70 18.19
CA GLU A 91 10.33 25.95 19.59
C GLU A 91 11.81 26.33 19.72
N ALA A 92 12.67 25.72 18.91
CA ALA A 92 14.10 25.99 18.94
C ALA A 92 14.51 27.27 18.17
N GLY A 93 13.56 27.98 17.55
CA GLY A 93 13.83 29.16 16.72
C GLY A 93 14.65 28.85 15.46
N TYR A 94 14.74 27.57 15.06
CA TYR A 94 15.42 27.18 13.85
C TYR A 94 14.49 27.36 12.65
N ALA A 95 15.04 27.85 11.54
CA ALA A 95 14.36 27.70 10.26
C ALA A 95 14.13 26.20 10.02
N PHE A 96 12.90 25.84 9.65
CA PHE A 96 12.53 24.46 9.30
C PHE A 96 13.44 24.00 8.14
N SER A 97 14.50 23.28 8.47
CA SER A 97 15.54 22.90 7.51
C SER A 97 15.50 21.40 7.27
N ASN A 98 15.81 21.01 6.03
CA ASN A 98 15.82 19.62 5.56
C ASN A 98 16.71 18.68 6.41
N LEU A 99 17.60 19.23 7.24
CA LEU A 99 18.51 18.46 8.08
C LEU A 99 17.81 17.78 9.28
N VAL A 100 16.75 18.39 9.83
CA VAL A 100 15.97 17.81 10.96
C VAL A 100 15.14 16.59 10.51
N LEU A 101 14.84 16.50 9.21
CA LEU A 101 14.03 15.44 8.60
C LEU A 101 14.87 14.26 8.04
N LEU A 102 16.21 14.34 8.07
CA LEU A 102 17.07 13.42 7.32
C LEU A 102 16.96 11.93 7.75
N PRO A 103 17.00 11.58 9.05
CA PRO A 103 16.87 10.17 9.47
C PRO A 103 15.45 9.61 9.23
N LEU A 104 14.45 10.49 9.31
CA LEU A 104 13.03 10.17 9.19
C LEU A 104 12.60 9.93 7.74
N ASN A 105 13.25 10.63 6.81
CA ASN A 105 13.14 10.33 5.38
C ASN A 105 13.68 8.94 5.03
N ILE A 106 14.72 8.45 5.72
CA ILE A 106 15.30 7.14 5.39
C ILE A 106 14.32 6.00 5.70
N VAL A 107 13.70 5.99 6.89
CA VAL A 107 12.72 4.95 7.26
C VAL A 107 11.52 4.97 6.31
N TYR A 108 11.03 6.16 5.98
CA TYR A 108 9.94 6.32 5.00
C TYR A 108 10.34 5.80 3.61
N ILE A 109 11.53 6.16 3.10
CA ILE A 109 12.04 5.71 1.80
C ILE A 109 12.21 4.18 1.79
N LEU A 110 12.78 3.59 2.83
CA LEU A 110 12.94 2.14 2.93
C LEU A 110 11.57 1.43 2.97
N GLY A 111 10.61 1.98 3.70
CA GLY A 111 9.24 1.48 3.74
C GLY A 111 8.55 1.57 2.38
N LEU A 112 8.72 2.68 1.65
CA LEU A 112 8.22 2.83 0.29
C LEU A 112 8.83 1.81 -0.68
N ILE A 113 10.15 1.61 -0.63
CA ILE A 113 10.83 0.62 -1.47
C ILE A 113 10.30 -0.78 -1.16
N ALA A 114 10.18 -1.13 0.12
CA ALA A 114 9.65 -2.43 0.54
C ALA A 114 8.21 -2.64 0.06
N SER A 115 7.34 -1.63 0.19
CA SER A 115 5.99 -1.68 -0.36
C SER A 115 6.03 -1.85 -1.88
N LEU A 116 6.78 -1.01 -2.61
CA LEU A 116 6.84 -1.07 -4.06
C LEU A 116 7.24 -2.46 -4.59
N VAL A 117 8.24 -3.09 -3.97
CA VAL A 117 8.67 -4.45 -4.35
C VAL A 117 7.54 -5.46 -4.12
N LEU A 118 6.86 -5.40 -2.97
CA LEU A 118 5.76 -6.29 -2.64
C LEU A 118 4.54 -6.07 -3.55
N MET A 119 4.26 -4.82 -3.92
CA MET A 119 3.19 -4.46 -4.84
C MET A 119 3.43 -5.01 -6.25
N ILE A 120 4.67 -4.96 -6.74
CA ILE A 120 5.02 -5.55 -8.05
C ILE A 120 4.85 -7.08 -8.00
N ILE A 121 5.34 -7.72 -6.93
CA ILE A 121 5.20 -9.17 -6.75
C ILE A 121 3.72 -9.56 -6.64
N SER A 122 2.91 -8.78 -5.92
CA SER A 122 1.49 -9.03 -5.75
C SER A 122 0.73 -8.87 -7.06
N CYS A 123 1.01 -7.85 -7.86
CA CYS A 123 0.43 -7.65 -9.20
C CYS A 123 0.60 -8.89 -10.07
N ILE A 124 1.82 -9.42 -10.17
CA ILE A 124 2.13 -10.61 -10.97
C ILE A 124 1.35 -11.82 -10.45
N LYS A 125 1.31 -12.02 -9.13
CA LYS A 125 0.61 -13.15 -8.51
C LYS A 125 -0.91 -13.05 -8.65
N ILE A 126 -1.48 -11.87 -8.43
CA ILE A 126 -2.93 -11.62 -8.56
C ILE A 126 -3.36 -11.84 -10.00
N TYR A 127 -2.57 -11.43 -10.99
CA TYR A 127 -2.87 -11.72 -12.39
C TYR A 127 -2.88 -13.23 -12.68
N LYS A 128 -1.89 -13.97 -12.16
CA LYS A 128 -1.88 -15.44 -12.28
C LYS A 128 -3.09 -16.09 -11.61
N GLU A 129 -3.41 -15.67 -10.38
CA GLU A 129 -4.58 -16.14 -9.63
C GLU A 129 -5.88 -15.81 -10.37
N TYR A 130 -6.00 -14.61 -10.96
CA TYR A 130 -7.12 -14.19 -11.80
C TYR A 130 -7.33 -15.11 -13.01
N THR A 131 -6.25 -15.43 -13.74
CA THR A 131 -6.34 -16.30 -14.94
C THR A 131 -6.73 -17.73 -14.61
N ALA A 132 -6.51 -18.18 -13.38
CA ALA A 132 -6.85 -19.52 -12.92
C ALA A 132 -8.32 -19.66 -12.49
N ILE A 133 -9.07 -18.56 -12.38
CA ILE A 133 -10.50 -18.59 -12.03
C ILE A 133 -11.31 -18.87 -13.31
N ASN A 134 -11.96 -20.04 -13.34
CA ASN A 134 -12.84 -20.48 -14.43
C ASN A 134 -14.26 -19.90 -14.31
#